data_AF-A0A5C5E8D3-F1
#
_entry.id   AF-A0A5C5E8D3-F1
#
_cell.length_a   1.000
_cell.length_b   1.000
_cell.length_c   1.000
_cell.angle_alpha   90.00
_cell.angle_beta   90.00
_cell.angle_gamma   90.00
#
_symmetry.space_group_name_H-M   'P 1'
#
loop_
_entity.id
_entity.type
_entity.pdbx_description
1 polymer ?
#
loop_
_entity_poly.entity_id
_entity_poly.type
_entity_poly.pdbx_seq_one_letter_code
_entity_poly.pdbx_strand_id
1 'polypeptide(L)' 'MAMYLIFWAVVILFAVKLFKKYFTDRPTPPKSEEDSALKILRERYARGEIDAEEFKQKKSDLLE' A
#
# COMPACT_ATOMS: atom_id res chain seq x y z
N MET A 1 21.87 -3.86 -26.46
CA MET A 1 21.38 -3.20 -25.22
C MET A 1 19.89 -3.41 -24.94
N ALA A 2 19.00 -3.42 -25.95
CA ALA A 2 17.55 -3.63 -25.73
C ALA A 2 17.16 -5.01 -25.14
N MET A 3 17.98 -6.05 -25.36
CA MET A 3 17.71 -7.42 -24.88
C MET A 3 17.61 -7.51 -23.34
N TYR A 4 18.42 -6.73 -22.61
CA TYR A 4 18.39 -6.70 -21.14
C TYR A 4 17.09 -6.07 -20.63
N LEU A 5 16.63 -5.00 -21.28
CA LEU A 5 15.38 -4.32 -20.91
C LEU A 5 14.17 -5.24 -21.07
N ILE A 6 14.13 -6.04 -22.14
CA ILE A 6 13.07 -7.02 -22.37
C ILE A 6 13.11 -8.12 -21.31
N PHE A 7 14.30 -8.62 -20.98
CA PHE A 7 14.47 -9.63 -19.92
C PHE A 7 13.96 -9.12 -18.57
N TRP A 8 14.34 -7.90 -18.17
CA TRP A 8 13.85 -7.29 -16.93
C TRP A 8 12.36 -6.99 -16.96
N ALA A 9 11.81 -6.56 -18.10
CA ALA A 9 10.37 -6.35 -18.24
C ALA A 9 9.59 -7.64 -17.98
N VAL A 10 10.05 -8.79 -18.50
CA VAL A 10 9.42 -10.09 -18.26
C VAL A 10 9.55 -10.52 -16.80
N VAL A 11 10.73 -10.33 -16.19
CA VAL A 11 10.97 -10.66 -14.76
C VAL A 11 10.06 -9.84 -13.85
N ILE A 12 9.95 -8.52 -14.09
CA ILE A 12 9.09 -7.63 -13.31
C ILE A 12 7.62 -8.03 -13.48
N LEU A 13 7.17 -8.32 -14.70
CA LEU A 13 5.80 -8.74 -14.97
C LEU A 13 5.46 -10.05 -14.23
N PHE A 14 6.39 -11.01 -14.23
CA PHE A 14 6.22 -12.28 -13.52
C PHE A 14 6.19 -12.08 -11.99
N ALA A 15 7.08 -11.25 -11.44
CA ALA A 15 7.09 -10.88 -10.03
C ALA A 15 5.76 -10.22 -9.63
N VAL A 16 5.31 -9.20 -10.37
CA VAL A 16 4.04 -8.52 -10.11
C VAL A 16 2.85 -9.48 -10.17
N LYS A 17 2.83 -10.42 -11.11
CA LYS A 17 1.74 -11.41 -11.22
C LYS A 17 1.70 -12.37 -10.03
N LEU A 18 2.86 -12.79 -9.51
CA LEU A 18 2.96 -13.61 -8.30
C LEU A 18 2.53 -12.82 -7.06
N PHE A 19 3.02 -11.59 -6.89
CA PHE A 19 2.62 -10.72 -5.78
C PHE A 19 1.13 -10.38 -5.84
N LYS A 20 0.58 -10.07 -7.02
CA LYS A 20 -0.85 -9.80 -7.18
C LYS A 20 -1.69 -11.02 -6.82
N LYS A 21 -1.29 -12.24 -7.21
CA LYS A 21 -2.00 -13.46 -6.81
C LYS A 21 -1.98 -13.66 -5.28
N TYR A 22 -0.84 -13.49 -4.63
CA TYR A 22 -0.73 -13.58 -3.17
C TYR A 22 -1.46 -12.47 -2.40
N PHE A 23 -1.62 -11.28 -3.00
CA PHE A 23 -2.34 -10.15 -2.40
C PHE A 23 -3.83 -10.09 -2.78
N THR A 24 -4.26 -10.74 -3.86
CA THR A 24 -5.65 -10.76 -4.35
C THR A 24 -6.46 -11.92 -3.75
N ASP A 25 -5.79 -12.99 -3.29
CA ASP A 25 -6.39 -14.10 -2.54
C ASP A 25 -6.46 -13.87 -1.02
N ARG A 26 -6.33 -12.62 -0.55
CA ARG A 26 -6.88 -12.29 0.76
C ARG A 26 -8.35 -11.97 0.51
N PRO A 27 -9.32 -12.77 0.97
CA PRO A 27 -10.66 -12.22 1.18
C PRO A 27 -10.40 -11.01 2.06
N THR A 28 -10.66 -9.81 1.55
CA THR A 28 -10.71 -8.64 2.40
C THR A 28 -11.66 -9.06 3.53
N PRO A 29 -11.19 -9.28 4.78
CA PRO A 29 -12.14 -9.30 5.87
C PRO A 29 -12.91 -7.98 5.77
N PRO A 30 -14.12 -7.84 6.31
CA PRO A 30 -14.70 -6.52 6.49
C PRO A 30 -13.67 -5.72 7.29
N LYS A 31 -12.84 -4.95 6.57
CA LYS A 31 -11.80 -4.13 7.18
C LYS A 31 -12.64 -3.08 7.85
N SER A 32 -12.73 -3.20 9.17
CA SER A 32 -13.24 -2.17 10.07
C SER A 32 -12.87 -0.82 9.47
N GLU A 33 -13.82 0.12 9.39
CA GLU A 33 -13.58 1.42 8.75
C GLU A 33 -12.29 2.09 9.25
N GLU A 34 -11.87 1.80 10.48
CA GLU A 34 -10.55 2.08 11.06
C GLU A 34 -9.35 1.68 10.19
N ASP A 35 -9.30 0.45 9.66
CA ASP A 35 -8.16 -0.05 8.87
C ASP A 35 -8.05 0.67 7.51
N SER A 36 -9.21 1.08 6.97
CA SER A 36 -9.30 1.93 5.78
C SER A 36 -8.90 3.37 6.08
N ALA A 37 -9.38 3.94 7.19
CA ALA A 37 -9.04 5.28 7.65
C ALA A 37 -7.53 5.40 7.94
N LEU A 38 -6.94 4.43 8.64
CA LEU A 38 -5.50 4.36 8.93
C LEU A 38 -4.66 4.23 7.64
N LYS A 39 -5.15 3.51 6.63
CA LYS A 39 -4.48 3.41 5.33
C LYS A 39 -4.48 4.74 4.58
N ILE A 40 -5.61 5.45 4.57
CA ILE A 40 -5.74 6.77 3.94
C ILE A 40 -4.85 7.79 4.67
N LEU A 41 -4.85 7.75 6.00
CA LEU A 41 -4.01 8.63 6.83
C LEU A 41 -2.52 8.43 6.52
N ARG A 42 -2.07 7.18 6.40
CA ARG A 42 -0.68 6.84 6.03
C ARG A 42 -0.32 7.30 4.62
N GLU A 43 -1.26 7.17 3.67
CA GLU A 43 -1.04 7.60 2.29
C GLU A 43 -0.83 9.13 2.20
N ARG A 44 -1.61 9.93 2.94
CA ARG A 44 -1.46 11.39 2.98
C ARG A 44 -0.15 11.82 3.63
N TYR A 45 0.27 11.13 4.70
CA TYR A 45 1.58 11.37 5.32
C TYR A 45 2.73 11.06 4.34
N ALA A 46 2.64 9.95 3.61
CA ALA A 46 3.64 9.59 2.60
C ALA A 46 3.68 10.56 1.41
N ARG A 47 2.54 11.20 1.09
CA ARG A 47 2.47 12.29 0.12
C ARG A 47 2.96 13.64 0.65
N GLY A 48 3.21 13.76 1.95
CA GLY A 48 3.58 15.01 2.62
C GLY A 48 2.42 16.00 2.75
N GLU A 49 1.18 15.54 2.63
CA GLU A 49 -0.03 16.37 2.76
C GLU A 49 -0.36 16.68 4.23
N ILE A 50 0.16 15.87 5.16
CA ILE A 50 0.00 16.05 6.60
C ILE A 50 1.36 15.87 7.28
N ASP A 51 1.58 16.59 8.38
CA ASP A 51 2.78 16.47 9.18
C ASP A 51 2.77 15.22 10.08
N ALA A 52 3.94 14.84 10.60
CA ALA A 52 4.08 13.74 11.56
C ALA A 52 3.27 13.96 12.85
N GLU A 53 3.14 15.21 13.31
CA GLU A 53 2.31 15.54 14.47
C GLU A 53 0.82 15.27 14.20
N GLU A 54 0.30 15.74 13.07
CA GLU A 54 -1.10 15.49 12.66
C GLU A 54 -1.38 14.01 12.42
N PHE A 55 -0.44 13.30 11.80
CA PHE A 55 -0.55 11.85 11.60
C PHE A 55 -0.66 11.12 12.94
N LYS A 56 0.15 11.50 13.93
CA LYS A 56 0.16 10.85 15.25
C LYS A 56 -1.15 11.10 16.00
N GLN A 57 -1.66 12.33 15.97
CA GLN A 57 -2.92 12.69 16.64
C GLN A 57 -4.11 11.91 16.07
N LYS A 58 -4.26 11.91 14.74
CA LYS A 58 -5.36 11.20 14.06
C LYS A 58 -5.22 9.69 14.16
N LYS A 59 -3.99 9.16 14.21
CA LYS A 59 -3.77 7.73 14.43
C LYS A 59 -4.20 7.30 15.83
N SER A 60 -3.94 8.11 16.84
CA SER A 60 -4.38 7.84 18.21
C SER A 60 -5.90 7.89 18.34
N ASP A 61 -6.54 8.89 17.72
CA ASP A 61 -8.01 9.04 17.67
C ASP A 61 -8.71 7.85 16.99
N LEU A 62 -8.10 7.27 15.96
CA LEU A 62 -8.62 6.09 15.26
C LEU A 62 -8.32 4.75 15.96
N LEU A 63 -7.53 4.74 17.03
CA LEU A 63 -7.16 3.54 17.80
C LEU A 63 -7.78 3.54 19.21
N GLU A 64 -8.43 4.63 19.60
CA GLU A 64 -9.19 4.80 20.85
C GLU A 64 -10.65 4.39 20.64
#